data_AF-A0A3B4A3B8-F1
#
_entry.id   AF-A0A3B4A3B8-F1
#
_cell.length_a   1.000
_cell.length_b   1.000
_cell.length_c   1.000
_cell.angle_alpha   90.00
_cell.angle_beta   90.00
_cell.angle_gamma   90.00
#
_symmetry.space_group_name_H-M   'P 1'
#
loop_
_entity.id
_entity.type
_entity.pdbx_description
1 polymer ?
#
loop_
_entity_poly.entity_id
_entity_poly.type
_entity_poly.pdbx_seq_one_letter_code
_entity_poly.pdbx_strand_id
1 'polypeptide(L)' 'MAAYKLVLIRHGESNWNQENRFCGWFDADLSETGEKEARRGGQALKGEL' A
#
# COMPACT_ATOMS: atom_id res chain seq x y z
N MET A 1 22.40 3.16 -17.68
CA MET A 1 21.07 3.52 -17.13
C MET A 1 20.04 2.55 -17.69
N ALA A 2 19.09 2.09 -16.89
CA ALA A 2 17.99 1.28 -17.39
C ALA A 2 17.10 2.15 -18.29
N ALA A 3 16.62 1.60 -19.42
CA ALA A 3 15.78 2.32 -20.37
C ALA A 3 14.41 2.71 -19.78
N TYR A 4 13.92 1.96 -18.78
CA TYR A 4 12.64 2.19 -18.12
C TYR A 4 12.74 1.83 -16.62
N LYS A 5 11.97 2.53 -15.77
CA LYS A 5 11.80 2.23 -14.33
C LYS A 5 10.32 1.89 -14.09
N LEU A 6 10.06 0.68 -13.57
CA LEU A 6 8.74 0.26 -13.11
C LEU A 6 8.78 0.13 -11.59
N VAL A 7 7.78 0.69 -10.92
CA VAL A 7 7.62 0.59 -9.46
C VAL A 7 6.30 -0.11 -9.16
N LEU A 8 6.35 -1.16 -8.34
CA LEU A 8 5.19 -1.91 -7.86
C LEU A 8 5.06 -1.71 -6.36
N ILE A 9 3.84 -1.44 -5.88
CA ILE A 9 3.55 -1.18 -4.48
C ILE A 9 2.33 -2.02 -4.08
N ARG A 10 2.40 -2.66 -2.92
CA ARG A 10 1.25 -3.29 -2.27
C ARG A 10 0.46 -2.23 -1.49
N HIS A 11 -0.87 -2.35 -1.45
CA HIS A 11 -1.70 -1.55 -0.56
C HIS A 11 -1.26 -1.69 0.92
N GLY A 12 -1.63 -0.71 1.75
CA GLY A 12 -1.34 -0.72 3.18
C GLY A 12 -2.18 -1.72 3.98
N GLU A 13 -1.99 -1.76 5.29
CA GLU A 13 -2.78 -2.61 6.20
C GLU A 13 -4.30 -2.43 6.01
N SER A 14 -5.05 -3.53 5.94
CA SER A 14 -6.52 -3.54 5.97
C SER A 14 -7.07 -3.91 7.35
N ASN A 15 -8.36 -3.64 7.60
CA ASN A 15 -9.02 -4.03 8.84
C ASN A 15 -8.92 -5.56 9.11
N TRP A 16 -8.95 -6.38 8.06
CA TRP A 16 -8.79 -7.83 8.21
C TRP A 16 -7.34 -8.26 8.47
N ASN A 17 -6.35 -7.47 8.07
CA ASN A 17 -4.97 -7.74 8.46
C ASN A 17 -4.77 -7.54 9.97
N GLN A 18 -5.42 -6.53 10.56
CA GLN A 18 -5.41 -6.31 12.02
C GLN A 18 -6.04 -7.47 12.79
N GLU A 19 -7.13 -8.03 12.24
CA GLU A 19 -7.81 -9.19 12.79
C GLU A 19 -7.08 -10.52 12.51
N ASN A 20 -5.94 -10.48 11.80
CA ASN A 20 -5.22 -11.66 11.32
C ASN A 20 -6.12 -12.64 10.54
N ARG A 21 -7.05 -12.07 9.74
CA ARG A 21 -7.99 -12.80 8.89
C ARG A 21 -7.53 -12.77 7.44
N PHE A 22 -7.77 -13.87 6.73
CA PHE A 22 -7.51 -13.94 5.30
C PHE A 22 -8.56 -13.14 4.51
N CYS A 23 -8.17 -12.03 3.87
CA CYS A 23 -9.08 -11.22 3.04
C CYS A 23 -9.57 -11.97 1.79
N GLY A 24 -8.66 -12.62 1.05
CA GLY A 24 -9.01 -13.26 -0.21
C GLY A 24 -9.61 -12.26 -1.19
N TRP A 25 -10.85 -12.52 -1.61
CA TRP A 25 -11.59 -11.66 -2.57
C TRP A 25 -12.56 -10.70 -1.88
N PHE A 26 -12.57 -10.69 -0.54
CA PHE A 26 -13.38 -9.75 0.22
C PHE A 26 -12.80 -8.34 0.09
N ASP A 27 -13.68 -7.38 -0.17
CA ASP A 27 -13.34 -5.97 -0.33
C ASP A 27 -13.15 -5.31 1.05
N ALA A 28 -12.00 -5.56 1.67
CA ALA A 28 -11.66 -5.01 2.98
C ALA A 28 -11.09 -3.59 2.87
N ASP A 29 -11.69 -2.66 3.62
CA ASP A 29 -11.17 -1.30 3.76
C ASP A 29 -9.75 -1.28 4.37
N LEU A 30 -9.00 -0.24 4.02
CA LEU A 30 -7.74 0.08 4.70
C LEU A 30 -8.01 0.45 6.16
N SER A 31 -7.08 0.07 7.02
CA SER A 31 -7.04 0.59 8.38
C SER A 31 -6.52 2.03 8.37
N GLU A 32 -6.66 2.74 9.50
CA GLU A 32 -6.05 4.06 9.67
C GLU A 32 -4.52 4.00 9.46
N THR A 33 -3.88 2.90 9.85
CA THR A 33 -2.46 2.65 9.58
C THR A 33 -2.22 2.49 8.08
N GLY A 34 -3.03 1.69 7.39
CA GLY A 34 -2.91 1.47 5.95
C GLY A 34 -3.06 2.74 5.12
N GLU A 35 -3.96 3.65 5.52
CA GLU A 35 -4.08 4.97 4.89
C GLU A 35 -2.82 5.82 5.08
N LYS A 36 -2.24 5.82 6.29
CA LYS A 36 -0.99 6.54 6.57
C LYS A 36 0.18 5.97 5.77
N GLU A 37 0.24 4.65 5.61
CA GLU A 37 1.24 3.96 4.78
C GLU A 37 1.13 4.35 3.31
N ALA A 38 -0.10 4.38 2.77
CA ALA A 38 -0.35 4.79 1.38
C ALA A 38 0.09 6.25 1.14
N ARG A 39 -0.23 7.17 2.06
CA ARG A 39 0.21 8.58 1.99
C ARG A 39 1.73 8.70 2.03
N ARG A 40 2.39 7.97 2.93
CA ARG A 40 3.86 7.94 3.02
C ARG A 40 4.50 7.40 1.74
N GLY A 41 3.94 6.34 1.15
CA GLY A 41 4.38 5.79 -0.12
C GLY A 41 4.29 6.83 -1.25
N GLY A 42 3.17 7.55 -1.34
CA GLY A 42 3.00 8.65 -2.30
C GLY A 42 4.01 9.77 -2.12
N GLN A 43 4.32 10.16 -0.87
CA GLN A 43 5.34 11.16 -0.58
C GLN A 43 6.75 10.69 -0.98
N ALA A 44 7.10 9.43 -0.72
CA ALA A 44 8.38 8.86 -1.11
C ALA A 44 8.55 8.84 -2.64
N LEU A 45 7.51 8.43 -3.37
CA LEU A 45 7.53 8.44 -4.83
C LEU A 45 7.69 9.84 -5.41
N LYS A 46 7.03 10.84 -4.82
CA LYS A 46 7.18 12.25 -5.24
C LYS A 46 8.61 12.78 -5.05
N GLY A 47 9.38 12.23 -4.12
CA GLY A 47 10.79 12.58 -3.93
C GLY A 47 11.76 11.86 -4.87
N GLU A 48 11.33 10.72 -5.43
CA GLU A 48 12.12 9.82 -6.29
C GLU A 48 11.84 9.99 -7.79
N LEU A 49 10.74 10.66 -8.15
CA LEU A 49 10.25 10.93 -9.51
C LEU A 49 10.14 12.43 -9.73
#